data_AF-A0A9R1R839-F1
#
_entry.id   AF-A0A9R1R839-F1
#
_cell.length_a   1.000
_cell.length_b   1.000
_cell.length_c   1.000
_cell.angle_alpha   90.00
_cell.angle_beta   90.00
_cell.angle_gamma   90.00
#
_symmetry.space_group_name_H-M   'P 1'
#
loop_
_entity.id
_entity.type
_entity.pdbx_description
1 polymer ?
#
loop_
_entity_poly.entity_id
_entity_poly.type
_entity_poly.pdbx_seq_one_letter_code
_entity_poly.pdbx_strand_id
1 'polypeptide(L)'
;MDRTNAAAAAPPPVPMAAPVVPVDLTVVKKLLDASGSTLVTARTSEGAWQAFRGISWEQKDIIFSTKVMCASSDRKEVHVFVPPRSTSEEQKPSYILVGNPSRRACTIIRGNSIVAQTNLPYKLNKAVYSRRKFRVTIYPGNDNILIMAMVMTFLVQK
;
A
#
# COMPACT_ATOMS: atom_id res chain seq x y z
N MET A 1 11.76 75.75 -24.83
CA MET A 1 12.40 74.59 -24.19
C MET A 1 11.63 74.27 -22.93
N ASP A 2 10.95 73.13 -22.87
CA ASP A 2 10.64 72.52 -21.58
C ASP A 2 10.67 70.99 -21.77
N ARG A 3 11.60 70.34 -21.07
CA ARG A 3 11.89 68.90 -21.17
C ARG A 3 11.30 68.25 -19.93
N THR A 4 10.08 67.73 -20.02
CA THR A 4 9.51 66.95 -18.92
C THR A 4 9.95 65.49 -19.08
N ASN A 5 10.92 65.13 -18.24
CA ASN A 5 11.53 63.81 -18.12
C ASN A 5 10.49 62.77 -17.67
N ALA A 6 10.16 61.80 -18.52
CA ALA A 6 9.30 60.68 -18.16
C ALA A 6 10.12 59.65 -17.38
N ALA A 7 9.89 59.57 -16.07
CA ALA A 7 10.49 58.55 -15.21
C ALA A 7 10.01 57.16 -15.64
N ALA A 8 10.94 56.31 -16.09
CA ALA A 8 10.67 54.91 -16.38
C ALA A 8 10.30 54.18 -15.07
N ALA A 9 9.07 53.68 -14.99
CA ALA A 9 8.62 52.85 -13.87
C ALA A 9 9.44 51.54 -13.83
N ALA A 10 9.95 51.18 -12.66
CA ALA A 10 10.69 49.94 -12.46
C ALA A 10 9.82 48.72 -12.81
N PRO A 11 10.39 47.67 -13.43
CA PRO A 11 9.64 46.46 -13.77
C PRO A 11 9.11 45.80 -12.50
N PRO A 12 7.90 45.22 -12.53
CA PRO A 12 7.34 44.51 -11.38
C PRO A 12 8.27 43.35 -10.99
N PRO A 13 8.38 43.03 -9.69
CA PRO A 13 9.21 41.92 -9.23
C PRO A 13 8.72 40.61 -9.86
N VAL A 14 9.63 39.90 -10.52
CA VAL A 14 9.36 38.58 -11.08
C VAL A 14 8.95 37.65 -9.94
N PRO A 15 7.81 36.94 -10.02
CA PRO A 15 7.42 36.02 -8.96
C PRO A 15 8.48 34.92 -8.86
N MET A 16 9.16 34.86 -7.71
CA MET A 16 10.04 33.74 -7.38
C MET A 16 9.22 32.45 -7.49
N ALA A 17 9.67 31.53 -8.33
CA ALA A 17 9.10 30.20 -8.44
C ALA A 17 8.96 29.61 -7.04
N ALA A 18 7.72 29.26 -6.66
CA ALA A 18 7.47 28.52 -5.45
C ALA A 18 8.34 27.25 -5.44
N PRO A 19 8.91 26.84 -4.29
CA PRO A 19 9.66 25.60 -4.22
C PRO A 19 8.76 24.47 -4.74
N VAL A 20 9.23 23.75 -5.75
CA VAL A 20 8.60 22.52 -6.24
C VAL A 20 8.69 21.52 -5.09
N VAL A 21 7.67 21.50 -4.24
CA VAL A 21 7.54 20.49 -3.20
C VAL A 21 7.44 19.16 -3.94
N PRO A 22 8.35 18.20 -3.74
CA PRO A 22 8.22 16.90 -4.37
C PRO A 22 6.87 16.31 -3.95
N VAL A 23 6.04 15.97 -4.93
CA VAL A 23 4.74 15.34 -4.71
C VAL A 23 5.02 13.98 -4.07
N ASP A 24 4.88 13.92 -2.75
CA ASP A 24 4.96 12.66 -2.03
C ASP A 24 3.78 11.79 -2.50
N LEU A 25 4.05 10.83 -3.39
CA LEU A 25 3.08 9.89 -3.99
C LEU A 25 2.66 8.83 -2.96
N THR A 26 2.39 9.26 -1.73
CA THR A 26 1.94 8.40 -0.64
C THR A 26 0.49 8.02 -0.88
N VAL A 27 0.25 6.76 -1.27
CA VAL A 27 -1.11 6.22 -1.45
C VAL A 27 -1.61 5.69 -0.12
N VAL A 28 -2.71 6.25 0.37
CA VAL A 28 -3.39 5.80 1.60
C VAL A 28 -4.61 4.96 1.26
N LYS A 29 -4.74 3.83 1.95
CA LYS A 29 -5.82 2.84 1.81
C LYS A 29 -6.39 2.53 3.19
N LYS A 30 -7.72 2.47 3.32
CA LYS A 30 -8.40 2.15 4.58
C LYS A 30 -9.26 0.89 4.45
N LEU A 31 -9.15 0.00 5.42
CA LEU A 31 -10.09 -1.10 5.64
C LEU A 31 -11.13 -0.62 6.64
N LEU A 32 -12.39 -0.59 6.22
CA LEU A 32 -13.52 -0.15 7.03
C LEU A 32 -14.37 -1.36 7.42
N ASP A 33 -15.03 -1.29 8.57
CA ASP A 33 -16.11 -2.22 8.91
C ASP A 33 -17.45 -1.79 8.27
N ALA A 34 -18.51 -2.55 8.56
CA ALA A 34 -19.85 -2.28 8.03
C ALA A 34 -20.47 -0.96 8.55
N SER A 35 -19.98 -0.43 9.67
CA SER A 35 -20.42 0.86 10.24
C SER A 35 -19.66 2.05 9.65
N GLY A 36 -18.63 1.80 8.84
CA GLY A 36 -17.72 2.82 8.31
C GLY A 36 -16.56 3.16 9.24
N SER A 37 -16.42 2.47 10.37
CA SER A 37 -15.29 2.65 11.28
C SER A 37 -14.02 2.08 10.65
N THR A 38 -12.92 2.83 10.72
CA THR A 38 -11.65 2.40 10.16
C THR A 38 -11.00 1.36 11.07
N LEU A 39 -10.79 0.16 10.56
CA LEU A 39 -10.09 -0.92 11.25
C LEU A 39 -8.58 -0.84 11.02
N VAL A 40 -8.18 -0.56 9.77
CA VAL A 40 -6.77 -0.50 9.36
C VAL A 40 -6.58 0.65 8.39
N THR A 41 -5.51 1.42 8.58
CA THR A 41 -5.01 2.37 7.59
C THR A 41 -3.65 1.91 7.09
N ALA A 42 -3.49 1.80 5.78
CA ALA A 42 -2.24 1.43 5.14
C ALA A 42 -1.72 2.58 4.28
N ARG A 43 -0.44 2.93 4.45
CA ARG A 43 0.29 3.83 3.53
C ARG A 43 1.22 3.03 2.64
N THR A 44 1.31 3.48 1.40
CA THR A 44 2.30 3.01 0.43
C THR A 44 3.20 4.17 0.06
N SER A 45 4.49 4.04 0.35
CA SER A 45 5.52 4.98 -0.11
C SER A 45 6.67 4.18 -0.73
N GLU A 46 7.14 4.62 -1.89
CA GLU A 46 8.27 4.01 -2.62
C GLU A 46 8.20 2.48 -2.83
N GLY A 47 6.99 1.91 -2.83
CA GLY A 47 6.76 0.46 -3.00
C GLY A 47 6.75 -0.34 -1.70
N ALA A 48 7.15 0.25 -0.57
CA ALA A 48 6.97 -0.33 0.76
C ALA A 48 5.60 0.02 1.35
N TRP A 49 5.07 -0.87 2.20
CA TRP A 49 3.79 -0.67 2.87
C TRP A 49 3.93 -0.72 4.38
N GLN A 50 3.16 0.12 5.04
CA GLN A 50 2.95 0.04 6.48
C GLN A 50 1.47 0.12 6.76
N ALA A 51 0.99 -0.82 7.57
CA ALA A 51 -0.38 -0.87 8.03
C ALA A 51 -0.43 -0.52 9.52
N PHE A 52 -1.38 0.34 9.88
CA PHE A 52 -1.60 0.87 11.21
C PHE A 52 -3.01 0.54 11.67
N ARG A 53 -3.18 0.39 12.99
CA ARG A 53 -4.48 0.18 13.60
C ARG A 53 -5.31 1.46 13.57
N GLY A 54 -6.56 1.34 13.16
CA GLY A 54 -7.50 2.45 13.12
C GLY A 54 -7.06 3.55 12.16
N ILE A 55 -7.20 4.80 12.61
CA ILE A 55 -6.80 6.01 11.88
C ILE A 55 -5.42 6.55 12.29
N SER A 56 -4.68 5.81 13.12
CA SER A 56 -3.39 6.23 13.65
C SER A 56 -2.27 6.13 12.61
N TRP A 57 -1.24 6.95 12.81
CA TRP A 57 0.03 6.92 12.08
C TRP A 57 1.23 6.70 13.01
N GLU A 58 0.97 6.42 14.28
CA GLU A 58 2.00 6.28 15.28
C GLU A 58 2.71 4.93 15.17
N GLN A 59 4.01 4.90 15.49
CA GLN A 59 4.83 3.68 15.45
C GLN A 59 4.26 2.56 16.34
N LYS A 60 3.64 2.92 17.46
CA LYS A 60 3.02 1.99 18.42
C LYS A 60 1.81 1.24 17.84
N ASP A 61 1.18 1.82 16.82
CA ASP A 61 -0.03 1.29 16.20
C ASP A 61 0.27 0.50 14.91
N ILE A 62 1.54 0.29 14.56
CA ILE A 62 1.93 -0.53 13.41
C ILE A 62 1.47 -1.97 13.63
N ILE A 63 0.68 -2.46 12.69
CA ILE A 63 0.25 -3.86 12.60
C ILE A 63 1.32 -4.67 11.86
N PHE A 64 1.79 -4.16 10.72
CA PHE A 64 2.87 -4.76 9.95
C PHE A 64 3.57 -3.74 9.05
N SER A 65 4.82 -4.04 8.72
CA SER A 65 5.59 -3.36 7.68
C SER A 65 6.01 -4.36 6.61
N THR A 66 6.23 -3.90 5.38
CA THR A 66 6.59 -4.77 4.27
C THR A 66 7.87 -4.35 3.57
N LYS A 67 8.56 -5.33 3.01
CA LYS A 67 9.71 -5.16 2.13
C LYS A 67 9.44 -5.90 0.83
N VAL A 68 9.49 -5.19 -0.30
CA VAL A 68 9.38 -5.81 -1.61
C VAL A 68 10.70 -6.50 -1.92
N MET A 69 10.64 -7.79 -2.25
CA MET A 69 11.82 -8.58 -2.61
C MET A 69 11.97 -8.69 -4.12
N CYS A 70 10.85 -8.86 -4.82
CA CYS A 70 10.82 -8.93 -6.27
C CYS A 70 9.51 -8.32 -6.78
N ALA A 71 9.58 -7.52 -7.85
CA ALA A 71 8.41 -6.99 -8.54
C ALA A 71 8.67 -6.95 -10.04
N SER A 72 7.98 -7.83 -10.78
CA SER A 72 7.91 -7.86 -12.23
C SER A 72 6.46 -7.77 -12.68
N SER A 73 6.23 -7.69 -14.00
CA SER A 73 4.89 -7.68 -14.60
C SER A 73 4.04 -8.89 -14.20
N ASP A 74 4.70 -10.06 -14.05
CA ASP A 74 4.01 -11.32 -13.82
C ASP A 74 4.09 -11.85 -12.39
N ARG A 75 5.09 -11.42 -11.61
CA ARG A 75 5.30 -11.90 -10.24
C ARG A 75 5.72 -10.77 -9.31
N LYS A 76 5.12 -10.77 -8.13
CA LYS A 76 5.45 -9.91 -7.01
C LYS A 76 5.64 -10.76 -5.77
N GLU A 77 6.74 -10.51 -5.08
CA GLU A 77 7.09 -11.15 -3.82
C GLU A 77 7.37 -10.08 -2.78
N VAL A 78 6.64 -10.14 -1.66
CA VAL A 78 6.70 -9.17 -0.58
C VAL A 78 6.84 -9.91 0.75
N HIS A 79 7.82 -9.50 1.53
CA HIS A 79 8.07 -10.00 2.87
C HIS A 79 7.40 -9.06 3.86
N VAL A 80 6.69 -9.63 4.83
CA VAL A 80 5.89 -8.89 5.82
C VAL A 80 6.46 -9.16 7.20
N PHE A 81 6.69 -8.08 7.93
CA PHE A 81 7.25 -8.06 9.27
C PHE A 81 6.20 -7.51 10.22
N VAL A 82 5.76 -8.35 11.16
CA VAL A 82 4.87 -7.96 12.25
C VAL A 82 5.75 -7.58 13.43
N PRO A 83 5.54 -6.41 14.07
CA PRO A 83 6.31 -6.02 15.25
C PRO A 83 6.24 -7.10 16.34
N PRO A 84 7.38 -7.50 16.93
CA PRO A 84 7.38 -8.53 17.95
C PRO A 84 6.74 -7.99 19.25
N ARG A 85 6.11 -8.89 20.03
CA ARG A 85 5.57 -8.54 21.36
C ARG A 85 6.64 -8.45 22.45
N SER A 86 7.83 -8.98 22.20
CA SER A 86 8.98 -8.97 23.12
C SER A 86 10.28 -8.90 22.30
N THR A 87 11.30 -8.25 22.86
CA THR A 87 12.58 -7.98 22.20
C THR A 87 13.35 -9.26 21.88
N SER A 88 13.88 -9.30 20.66
CA SER A 88 14.86 -10.26 20.12
C SER A 88 14.30 -11.61 19.67
N GLU A 89 14.10 -11.76 18.36
CA GLU A 89 14.87 -12.70 17.53
C GLU A 89 14.50 -12.52 16.02
N GLU A 90 15.55 -12.24 15.25
CA GLU A 90 15.76 -12.43 13.81
C GLU A 90 14.89 -11.79 12.71
N GLN A 91 15.66 -11.39 11.68
CA GLN A 91 15.37 -10.90 10.33
C GLN A 91 14.46 -11.80 9.46
N LYS A 92 13.74 -12.76 10.04
CA LYS A 92 12.86 -13.65 9.28
C LYS A 92 11.51 -12.97 9.03
N PRO A 93 10.99 -12.98 7.79
CA PRO A 93 9.66 -12.47 7.53
C PRO A 93 8.60 -13.27 8.30
N SER A 94 7.68 -12.56 8.96
CA SER A 94 6.52 -13.16 9.61
C SER A 94 5.59 -13.81 8.59
N TYR A 95 5.43 -13.17 7.43
CA TYR A 95 4.68 -13.70 6.29
C TYR A 95 5.39 -13.40 4.97
N ILE A 96 5.16 -14.26 3.98
CA ILE A 96 5.62 -14.08 2.61
C ILE A 96 4.38 -14.04 1.71
N LEU A 97 4.28 -12.99 0.91
CA LEU A 97 3.19 -12.77 -0.03
C LEU A 97 3.75 -12.94 -1.44
N VAL A 98 3.23 -13.92 -2.18
CA VAL A 98 3.67 -14.21 -3.55
C VAL A 98 2.47 -14.19 -4.48
N GLY A 99 2.60 -13.57 -5.64
CA GLY A 99 1.56 -13.65 -6.67
C GLY A 99 1.65 -12.55 -7.71
N ASN A 100 0.52 -12.22 -8.32
CA ASN A 100 0.39 -11.21 -9.35
C ASN A 100 -0.77 -10.24 -9.01
N PRO A 101 -0.47 -8.97 -8.63
CA PRO A 101 -1.49 -7.98 -8.32
C PRO A 101 -2.45 -7.66 -9.49
N SER A 102 -1.97 -7.71 -10.74
CA SER A 102 -2.74 -7.48 -11.96
C SER A 102 -3.80 -8.56 -12.17
N ARG A 103 -3.41 -9.81 -11.89
CA ARG A 103 -4.31 -10.96 -11.96
C ARG A 103 -5.10 -11.18 -10.68
N ARG A 104 -4.98 -10.32 -9.66
CA ARG A 104 -5.62 -10.52 -8.34
C ARG A 104 -5.27 -11.88 -7.71
N ALA A 105 -4.08 -12.40 -8.01
CA ALA A 105 -3.56 -13.65 -7.46
C ALA A 105 -2.54 -13.33 -6.38
N CYS A 106 -2.71 -13.87 -5.19
CA CYS A 106 -1.86 -13.65 -4.03
C CYS A 106 -1.97 -14.89 -3.14
N THR A 107 -0.83 -15.44 -2.74
CA THR A 107 -0.72 -16.49 -1.74
C THR A 107 0.04 -15.93 -0.56
N ILE A 108 -0.56 -16.02 0.61
CA ILE A 108 0.01 -15.58 1.88
C ILE A 108 0.51 -16.82 2.60
N ILE A 109 1.80 -16.83 2.91
CA ILE A 109 2.52 -17.95 3.50
C ILE A 109 3.06 -17.51 4.86
N ARG A 110 2.89 -18.36 5.87
CA ARG A 110 3.48 -18.19 7.20
C ARG A 110 4.34 -19.42 7.49
N GLY A 111 5.66 -19.23 7.59
CA GLY A 111 6.61 -20.33 7.68
C GLY A 111 6.50 -21.25 6.46
N ASN A 112 5.98 -22.46 6.65
CA ASN A 112 5.79 -23.47 5.59
C ASN A 112 4.30 -23.73 5.28
N SER A 113 3.38 -22.94 5.86
CA SER A 113 1.94 -23.12 5.72
C SER A 113 1.31 -21.98 4.94
N ILE A 114 0.36 -22.31 4.08
CA ILE A 114 -0.46 -21.33 3.37
C ILE A 114 -1.58 -20.89 4.32
N VAL A 115 -1.67 -19.59 4.60
CA VAL A 115 -2.67 -19.03 5.53
C VAL A 115 -3.82 -18.37 4.80
N ALA A 116 -3.59 -17.88 3.58
CA ALA A 116 -4.64 -17.36 2.73
C ALA A 116 -4.24 -17.39 1.25
N GLN A 117 -5.25 -17.47 0.37
CA GLN A 117 -5.06 -17.40 -1.07
C GLN A 117 -6.17 -16.60 -1.72
N THR A 118 -5.81 -15.77 -2.68
CA THR A 118 -6.76 -15.13 -3.59
C THR A 118 -6.81 -15.92 -4.89
N ASN A 119 -8.02 -16.32 -5.27
CA ASN A 119 -8.28 -17.06 -6.48
C ASN A 119 -9.23 -16.24 -7.36
N LEU A 120 -9.00 -16.21 -8.67
CA LEU A 120 -10.08 -15.79 -9.57
C LEU A 120 -11.22 -16.81 -9.44
N PRO A 121 -12.48 -16.38 -9.51
CA PRO A 121 -13.60 -17.31 -9.56
C PRO A 121 -13.43 -18.23 -10.78
N TYR A 122 -13.15 -19.53 -10.53
CA TYR A 122 -12.84 -20.55 -11.55
C TYR A 122 -14.08 -21.02 -12.35
N LYS A 123 -15.09 -20.18 -12.50
CA LYS A 123 -16.30 -20.50 -13.26
C LYS A 123 -16.70 -19.27 -14.03
N LEU A 124 -16.36 -19.21 -15.32
CA LEU A 124 -17.06 -18.52 -16.39
C LEU A 124 -16.12 -18.47 -17.60
N ASN A 125 -16.45 -19.20 -18.66
CA ASN A 125 -15.78 -19.21 -19.97
C ASN A 125 -15.64 -17.78 -20.57
N LYS A 126 -14.72 -16.96 -20.07
CA LYS A 126 -14.47 -15.60 -20.57
C LYS A 126 -12.97 -15.32 -20.65
N ALA A 127 -12.53 -14.75 -21.77
CA ALA A 127 -11.14 -14.37 -22.03
C ALA A 127 -10.69 -13.15 -21.21
N VAL A 128 -11.62 -12.30 -20.75
CA VAL A 128 -11.35 -11.09 -19.99
C VAL A 128 -12.18 -11.08 -18.72
N TYR A 129 -11.51 -11.14 -17.57
CA TYR A 129 -12.14 -11.12 -16.25
C TYR A 129 -12.14 -9.72 -15.66
N SER A 130 -13.25 -9.35 -15.03
CA SER A 130 -13.32 -8.11 -14.25
C SER A 130 -12.41 -8.22 -13.03
N ARG A 131 -11.39 -7.37 -12.94
CA ARG A 131 -10.50 -7.21 -11.76
C ARG A 131 -11.25 -6.81 -10.47
N ARG A 132 -12.57 -6.58 -10.56
CA ARG A 132 -13.47 -6.21 -9.46
C ARG A 132 -14.00 -7.42 -8.68
N LYS A 133 -13.90 -8.64 -9.21
CA LYS A 133 -14.41 -9.85 -8.55
C LYS A 133 -13.29 -10.89 -8.41
N PHE A 134 -12.95 -11.21 -7.18
CA PHE A 134 -12.03 -12.29 -6.84
C PHE A 134 -12.48 -12.92 -5.52
N ARG A 135 -12.09 -14.17 -5.29
CA ARG A 135 -12.37 -14.88 -4.04
C ARG A 135 -11.13 -14.85 -3.17
N VAL A 136 -11.31 -14.56 -1.89
CA VAL A 136 -10.27 -14.75 -0.87
C VAL A 136 -10.66 -15.96 -0.03
N THR A 137 -9.74 -16.92 0.10
CA THR A 137 -9.85 -18.05 1.01
C THR A 137 -8.91 -17.80 2.18
N ILE A 138 -9.44 -17.76 3.39
CA ILE A 138 -8.66 -17.60 4.63
C ILE A 138 -8.74 -18.93 5.39
N TYR A 139 -7.60 -19.54 5.68
CA TYR A 139 -7.54 -20.79 6.44
C TYR A 139 -7.71 -20.52 7.94
N PRO A 140 -8.33 -21.45 8.70
CA PRO A 140 -8.63 -21.25 10.11
C PRO A 140 -7.38 -21.01 10.96
N GLY A 141 -7.55 -20.35 12.12
CA GLY A 141 -6.46 -20.05 13.06
C GLY A 141 -5.65 -18.77 12.74
N ASN A 142 -6.11 -17.97 11.77
CA ASN A 142 -5.46 -16.71 11.39
C ASN A 142 -6.39 -15.50 11.65
N ASP A 143 -5.80 -14.35 11.92
CA ASP A 143 -6.54 -13.09 12.10
C ASP A 143 -7.06 -12.58 10.74
N ASN A 144 -8.38 -12.57 10.59
CA ASN A 144 -9.05 -12.13 9.36
C ASN A 144 -8.72 -10.69 8.99
N ILE A 145 -8.61 -9.78 9.97
CA ILE A 145 -8.34 -8.35 9.73
C ILE A 145 -6.92 -8.20 9.19
N LEU A 146 -5.96 -8.90 9.81
CA LEU A 146 -4.56 -8.90 9.37
C LEU A 146 -4.42 -9.41 7.94
N ILE A 147 -5.03 -10.56 7.64
CA ILE A 147 -4.99 -11.17 6.31
C ILE A 147 -5.64 -10.25 5.26
N MET A 148 -6.79 -9.67 5.58
CA MET A 148 -7.48 -8.74 4.67
C MET A 148 -6.65 -7.47 4.42
N ALA A 149 -5.96 -6.95 5.43
CA ALA A 149 -5.03 -5.83 5.26
C ALA A 149 -3.83 -6.18 4.37
N MET A 150 -3.28 -7.39 4.49
CA MET A 150 -2.23 -7.90 3.60
C MET A 150 -2.73 -8.03 2.16
N VAL A 151 -3.91 -8.61 1.94
CA VAL A 151 -4.51 -8.72 0.60
C VAL A 151 -4.79 -7.33 0.01
N MET A 152 -5.34 -6.43 0.81
CA MET A 152 -5.66 -5.06 0.40
C MET A 152 -4.42 -4.31 -0.10
N THR A 153 -3.33 -4.39 0.66
CA THR A 153 -2.06 -3.74 0.34
C THR A 153 -1.37 -4.41 -0.85
N PHE A 154 -1.39 -5.75 -0.93
CA PHE A 154 -0.77 -6.49 -2.03
C PHE A 154 -1.37 -6.20 -3.40
N LEU A 155 -2.70 -6.05 -3.45
CA LEU A 155 -3.45 -5.83 -4.68
C LEU A 155 -3.44 -4.37 -5.15
N VAL A 156 -2.80 -3.45 -4.43
CA VAL A 156 -2.63 -2.07 -4.92
C VAL A 156 -1.68 -2.08 -6.10
N GLN A 157 -2.20 -1.71 -7.27
CA GLN A 157 -1.40 -1.46 -8.47
C GLN A 157 -1.10 0.04 -8.53
N LYS A 158 0.16 0.38 -8.87
CA LYS A 158 0.48 1.68 -9.46
C LYS A 158 -0.03 1.70 -10.89
#